data_AF-A0A512N1J8-F1
#
_entry.id   AF-A0A512N1J8-F1
#
_cell.length_a   1.000
_cell.length_b   1.000
_cell.length_c   1.000
_cell.angle_alpha   90.00
_cell.angle_beta   90.00
_cell.angle_gamma   90.00
#
_symmetry.space_group_name_H-M   'P 1'
#
loop_
_entity.id
_entity.type
_entity.pdbx_description
1 polymer ?
#
loop_
_entity_poly.entity_id
_entity_poly.type
_entity_poly.pdbx_seq_one_letter_code
_entity_poly.pdbx_strand_id
1 'polypeptide(L)' 'MTKGTELLRQAAAENVPSALYDLAVSYEKGIGTKKNTRKAYELYLRAAIWGDKQSYHEVGRCLFYGIGV' A
#
# COMPACT_ATOMS: atom_id res chain seq x y z
N MET A 1 -4.25 6.50 13.94
CA MET A 1 -4.74 5.42 13.06
C MET A 1 -6.24 5.32 13.24
N THR A 2 -7.01 5.11 12.18
CA THR A 2 -8.48 4.93 12.27
C THR A 2 -8.84 3.45 12.24
N LYS A 3 -10.04 3.10 12.71
CA LYS A 3 -10.57 1.72 12.70
C LYS A 3 -10.55 1.09 11.30
N GLY A 4 -10.82 1.88 10.25
CA GLY A 4 -10.71 1.43 8.86
C GLY A 4 -9.30 0.98 8.50
N THR A 5 -8.28 1.79 8.82
CA THR A 5 -6.87 1.42 8.58
C THR A 5 -6.40 0.22 9.41
N GLU A 6 -7.04 -0.03 10.54
CA GLU A 6 -6.75 -1.20 11.38
C GLU A 6 -7.29 -2.50 10.78
N LEU A 7 -8.53 -2.49 10.28
CA LEU A 7 -9.10 -3.62 9.54
C LEU A 7 -8.28 -3.92 8.28
N LEU A 8 -7.87 -2.88 7.55
CA LEU A 8 -6.96 -3.03 6.40
C LEU A 8 -5.62 -3.66 6.80
N ARG A 9 -5.07 -3.31 7.97
CA ARG A 9 -3.84 -3.95 8.49
C ARG A 9 -4.03 -5.43 8.81
N GLN A 10 -5.17 -5.82 9.37
CA GLN A 10 -5.48 -7.21 9.67
C GLN A 10 -5.59 -8.03 8.37
N ALA A 11 -6.38 -7.56 7.40
CA ALA A 11 -6.49 -8.21 6.09
C ALA A 11 -5.16 -8.22 5.32
N ALA A 12 -4.37 -7.14 5.40
CA ALA A 12 -3.04 -7.09 4.82
C ALA A 12 -2.06 -8.09 5.48
N ALA A 13 -2.23 -8.40 6.77
CA ALA A 13 -1.43 -9.43 7.45
C ALA A 13 -1.67 -10.81 6.82
N GLU A 14 -2.89 -11.07 6.34
CA GLU A 14 -3.29 -12.29 5.62
C GLU A 14 -3.01 -12.24 4.10
N ASN A 15 -2.27 -11.22 3.63
CA ASN A 15 -1.93 -11.00 2.22
C ASN A 15 -3.12 -10.79 1.27
N VAL A 16 -4.25 -10.28 1.78
CA VAL A 16 -5.37 -9.89 0.91
C VAL A 16 -4.88 -8.76 -0.02
N PRO A 17 -4.83 -8.96 -1.36
CA PRO A 17 -4.14 -8.03 -2.26
C PRO A 17 -4.75 -6.63 -2.27
N SER A 18 -6.09 -6.55 -2.28
CA SER A 18 -6.82 -5.27 -2.21
C SER A 18 -6.58 -4.53 -0.89
N ALA A 19 -6.49 -5.25 0.23
CA ALA A 19 -6.20 -4.62 1.52
C ALA A 19 -4.76 -4.09 1.61
N LEU A 20 -3.80 -4.81 1.01
CA LEU A 20 -2.42 -4.32 0.88
C LEU A 20 -2.38 -3.03 0.04
N TYR A 21 -3.09 -2.99 -1.08
CA TYR A 21 -3.22 -1.81 -1.94
C TYR A 21 -3.86 -0.62 -1.19
N ASP A 22 -5.02 -0.82 -0.56
CA ASP A 22 -5.72 0.26 0.15
C ASP A 22 -4.93 0.78 1.36
N LEU A 23 -4.20 -0.11 2.04
CA LEU A 23 -3.30 0.29 3.11
C LEU A 23 -2.09 1.07 2.57
N ALA A 24 -1.56 0.70 1.40
CA ALA A 24 -0.50 1.44 0.72
C ALA A 24 -0.98 2.86 0.38
N VAL A 25 -2.16 3.01 -0.23
CA VAL A 25 -2.80 4.32 -0.51
C VAL A 25 -2.96 5.12 0.77
N SER A 26 -3.39 4.48 1.85
CA SER A 26 -3.56 5.13 3.16
C SER A 26 -2.23 5.71 3.67
N TYR A 27 -1.12 4.98 3.56
CA TYR A 27 0.20 5.50 3.91
C TYR A 27 0.71 6.55 2.92
N GLU A 28 0.46 6.41 1.62
CA GLU A 28 0.90 7.38 0.63
C GLU A 28 0.25 8.75 0.84
N LYS A 29 -1.07 8.74 1.11
CA LYS A 29 -1.89 9.94 1.26
C LYS A 29 -1.98 10.43 2.70
N GLY A 30 -1.60 9.62 3.68
CA GLY A 30 -1.81 9.91 5.10
C GLY A 30 -3.28 9.82 5.52
N ILE A 31 -4.08 8.99 4.84
CA ILE A 31 -5.50 8.81 5.16
C ILE A 31 -5.61 7.83 6.32
N GLY A 32 -6.15 8.31 7.43
CA GLY A 32 -6.33 7.50 8.63
C GLY A 32 -5.02 7.00 9.26
N THR A 33 -3.85 7.39 8.77
CA THR A 33 -2.52 7.06 9.28
C THR A 33 -1.55 8.20 8.98
N LYS A 34 -0.35 8.21 9.57
CA LYS A 34 0.68 9.18 9.19
C LYS A 34 1.21 8.84 7.80
N LYS A 35 1.34 9.86 6.93
CA LYS A 35 1.94 9.70 5.61
C LYS A 35 3.33 9.06 5.71
N ASN A 36 3.56 8.03 4.91
CA ASN A 36 4.82 7.30 4.80
C ASN A 36 4.92 6.65 3.41
N THR A 37 5.56 7.33 2.47
CA THR A 37 5.70 6.88 1.07
C THR A 37 6.54 5.61 0.95
N ARG A 38 7.55 5.41 1.80
CA ARG A 38 8.36 4.20 1.80
C ARG A 38 7.54 2.97 2.17
N LYS A 39 6.72 3.09 3.23
CA LYS A 39 5.82 2.00 3.64
C LYS A 39 4.71 1.75 2.61
N ALA A 40 4.25 2.79 1.92
CA ALA A 40 3.32 2.63 0.82
C ALA A 40 3.94 1.81 -0.33
N TYR A 41 5.16 2.14 -0.74
CA TYR A 41 5.88 1.41 -1.77
C TYR A 41 6.05 -0.08 -1.43
N GLU A 42 6.48 -0.40 -0.20
CA GLU A 42 6.62 -1.79 0.27
C GLU A 42 5.28 -2.56 0.20
N LEU A 43 4.17 -1.90 0.52
CA LEU A 43 2.84 -2.51 0.47
C LEU A 43 2.32 -2.68 -0.97
N TYR A 44 2.56 -1.70 -1.85
CA TYR A 44 2.27 -1.85 -3.29
C TYR A 44 3.08 -3.00 -3.89
N LEU A 45 4.37 -3.13 -3.57
CA LEU A 45 5.19 -4.27 -4.00
C LEU A 45 4.58 -5.60 -3.56
N ARG A 46 4.21 -5.71 -2.28
CA ARG A 46 3.61 -6.92 -1.73
C ARG A 46 2.26 -7.21 -2.40
N ALA A 47 1.41 -6.21 -2.61
CA ALA A 47 0.14 -6.36 -3.31
C ALA A 47 0.34 -6.88 -4.75
N ALA A 48 1.32 -6.35 -5.47
CA ALA A 48 1.67 -6.81 -6.82
C ALA A 48 2.11 -8.29 -6.84
N ILE A 49 2.96 -8.70 -5.88
CA ILE A 49 3.40 -10.10 -5.71
C ILE A 49 2.19 -11.03 -5.49
N TRP A 50 1.19 -10.58 -4.74
CA TRP A 50 -0.03 -11.33 -4.47
C TRP A 50 -1.12 -11.19 -5.53
N GLY A 51 -0.78 -10.65 -6.71
CA GLY A 51 -1.64 -10.66 -7.89
C GLY A 51 -2.54 -9.44 -8.06
N ASP A 52 -2.37 -8.39 -7.26
CA ASP A 52 -3.06 -7.12 -7.48
C ASP A 52 -2.48 -6.41 -8.72
N LYS A 53 -3.27 -6.39 -9.80
CA LYS A 53 -2.82 -5.86 -11.09
C LYS A 53 -2.57 -4.34 -11.04
N GLN A 54 -3.35 -3.62 -10.24
CA GLN A 54 -3.25 -2.18 -10.11
C GLN A 54 -1.93 -1.79 -9.41
N SER A 55 -1.47 -2.61 -8.48
CA SER A 55 -0.22 -2.39 -7.76
C SER A 55 1.02 -2.46 -8.64
N TYR A 56 1.01 -3.18 -9.78
CA TYR A 56 2.12 -3.11 -10.74
C TYR A 56 2.28 -1.69 -11.31
N HIS A 57 1.18 -1.01 -11.60
CA HIS A 57 1.21 0.37 -12.06
C HIS A 57 1.77 1.29 -10.98
N GLU A 58 1.32 1.15 -9.73
CA GLU A 58 1.79 1.97 -8.61
C GLU A 58 3.26 1.74 -8.28
N VAL A 59 3.74 0.49 -8.32
CA VAL A 59 5.17 0.16 -8.16
C VAL A 59 5.99 0.81 -9.27
N GLY A 60 5.55 0.69 -10.53
CA GLY A 60 6.21 1.32 -11.67
C GLY A 60 6.26 2.85 -11.54
N ARG A 61 5.16 3.47 -11.10
CA ARG A 61 5.08 4.90 -10.82
C ARG A 61 6.04 5.29 -9.69
N CYS A 62 6.09 4.52 -8.60
CA CYS A 62 7.02 4.77 -7.50
C CYS A 62 8.47 4.74 -7.95
N LEU A 63 8.86 3.74 -8.75
CA LEU A 63 10.22 3.62 -9.29
C LEU A 63 10.54 4.75 -10.28
N PHE A 64 9.61 5.10 -11.17
CA PHE A 64 9.81 6.13 -12.18
C PHE A 64 9.98 7.53 -11.57
N TYR A 65 9.18 7.87 -10.56
CA TYR A 65 9.21 9.19 -9.92
C TYR A 65 10.04 9.26 -8.62
N GLY A 66 10.68 8.16 -8.20
CA GLY A 66 11.46 8.12 -6.96
C GLY A 66 10.60 8.23 -5.68
N ILE A 67 9.37 7.74 -5.70
CA ILE A 67 8.44 7.86 -4.57
C ILE A 67 8.63 6.69 -3.61
N GLY A 68 9.26 6.96 -2.46
CA GLY A 68 9.37 5.98 -1.38
C GLY A 68 10.39 4.85 -1.62
N VAL A 69 11.19 4.96 -2.68
CA VAL A 69 12.31 4.07 -3.02
C VAL A 69 13.64 4.62 -2.50
#